data_AF-A0A358JVV4-F1
#
_entry.id   AF-A0A358JVV4-F1
#
_cell.length_a   1.000
_cell.length_b   1.000
_cell.length_c   1.000
_cell.angle_alpha   90.00
_cell.angle_beta   90.00
_cell.angle_gamma   90.00
#
_symmetry.space_group_name_H-M   'P 1'
#
loop_
_entity.id
_entity.type
_entity.pdbx_description
1 polymer ?
#
loop_
_entity_poly.entity_id
_entity_poly.type
_entity_poly.pdbx_seq_one_letter_code
_entity_poly.pdbx_strand_id
1 'polypeptide(L)'
;MKKLLLFISVLNLIYVFITLISDELDNIFLVPFGFPLLTTAVLFILSVVSFIFDENGTSKRTLSTLSAIINILPILLVSPMFIFL
;
A
#
# COMPACT_ATOMS: atom_id res chain seq x y z
N MET A 1 -14.55 -5.31 -7.39
CA MET A 1 -13.45 -5.56 -6.45
C MET A 1 -12.17 -4.83 -6.84
N LYS A 2 -11.61 -5.00 -8.04
CA LYS A 2 -10.32 -4.37 -8.42
C LYS A 2 -10.27 -2.83 -8.39
N LYS A 3 -11.35 -2.16 -8.77
CA LYS A 3 -11.45 -0.69 -8.66
C LYS A 3 -11.43 -0.22 -7.20
N LEU A 4 -12.09 -0.96 -6.32
CA LEU A 4 -12.08 -0.70 -4.87
C LEU A 4 -10.68 -0.95 -4.29
N LEU A 5 -10.02 -2.04 -4.70
CA LEU A 5 -8.64 -2.32 -4.30
C LEU A 5 -7.69 -1.20 -4.72
N LEU A 6 -7.82 -0.72 -5.97
CA LEU A 6 -7.04 0.41 -6.48
C LEU A 6 -7.32 1.69 -5.66
N PHE A 7 -8.59 2.00 -5.40
CA PHE A 7 -8.99 3.14 -4.59
C PHE A 7 -8.39 3.08 -3.17
N ILE A 8 -8.47 1.92 -2.50
CA ILE A 8 -7.88 1.72 -1.17
C ILE A 8 -6.34 1.80 -1.24
N SER A 9 -5.72 1.30 -2.31
CA SER A 9 -4.26 1.40 -2.50
C SER A 9 -3.80 2.85 -2.60
N VAL A 10 -4.57 3.70 -3.30
CA VAL A 10 -4.29 5.15 -3.40
C VAL A 10 -4.48 5.83 -2.04
N LEU A 11 -5.55 5.50 -1.31
CA LEU A 11 -5.75 6.04 0.04
C LEU A 11 -4.64 5.63 1.00
N ASN A 12 -4.17 4.38 0.93
CA ASN A 12 -3.05 3.88 1.72
C ASN A 12 -1.75 4.62 1.38
N LEU A 13 -1.50 4.91 0.11
CA LEU A 13 -0.36 5.72 -0.30
C LEU A 13 -0.40 7.12 0.33
N ILE A 14 -1.55 7.80 0.25
CA ILE A 14 -1.74 9.13 0.87
C ILE A 14 -1.53 9.06 2.39
N TYR A 15 -2.10 8.05 3.04
CA TYR A 15 -1.94 7.82 4.47
C TYR A 15 -0.46 7.64 4.87
N VAL A 16 0.30 6.85 4.11
CA VAL A 16 1.73 6.63 4.36
C VAL A 16 2.52 7.94 4.21
N PHE A 17 2.22 8.76 3.19
CA PHE A 17 2.86 10.07 3.04
C PHE A 17 2.57 11.01 4.20
N ILE A 18 1.31 11.12 4.62
CA ILE A 18 0.92 11.95 5.77
C ILE A 18 1.64 11.45 7.02
N THR A 19 1.72 10.12 7.20
CA THR A 19 2.39 9.48 8.34
C THR A 19 3.87 9.82 8.36
N LEU A 20 4.57 9.68 7.23
CA LEU A 20 6.00 10.01 7.09
C LEU A 20 6.30 11.48 7.40
N ILE A 21 5.47 12.40 6.91
CA ILE A 21 5.66 13.84 7.17
C ILE A 21 5.35 14.18 8.64
N SER A 22 4.38 13.47 9.23
CA SER A 22 3.92 13.77 10.59
C SER A 22 4.76 13.09 11.68
N ASP A 23 5.59 12.10 11.34
CA ASP A 23 6.51 11.43 12.27
C ASP A 23 7.55 12.42 12.84
N GLU A 24 7.88 13.49 12.10
CA GLU A 24 8.71 14.60 12.59
C GLU A 24 8.05 15.45 13.71
N LEU A 25 6.74 15.27 13.96
CA LEU A 25 5.95 16.12 14.87
C LEU A 25 5.60 15.47 16.23
N ASP A 26 6.25 14.36 16.62
CA ASP A 26 5.95 13.64 17.88
C ASP A 26 4.44 13.34 18.04
N ASN A 27 3.81 12.92 16.93
CA ASN A 27 2.35 12.88 16.82
C ASN A 27 1.77 11.53 17.29
N ILE A 28 1.25 11.50 18.52
CA ILE A 28 0.61 10.33 19.18
C ILE A 28 -0.57 9.72 18.37
N PHE A 29 -1.14 10.46 17.41
CA PHE A 29 -2.24 9.98 16.58
C PHE A 29 -1.80 9.10 15.39
N LEU A 30 -0.49 8.99 15.14
CA LEU A 30 0.03 8.06 14.13
C LEU A 30 0.08 6.66 14.72
N VAL A 31 -0.60 5.75 14.03
CA VAL A 31 -0.71 4.33 14.40
C VAL A 31 0.69 3.74 14.63
N PRO A 32 0.87 2.82 15.60
CA PRO A 32 2.19 2.36 16.03
C PRO A 32 3.14 2.03 14.89
N PHE A 33 4.42 2.33 15.13
CA PHE A 33 5.54 2.03 14.25
C PHE A 33 5.36 0.64 13.62
N GLY A 34 5.17 0.61 12.30
CA GLY A 34 5.01 -0.61 11.52
C GLY A 34 3.60 -1.01 11.06
N PHE A 35 2.55 -0.38 11.59
CA PHE A 35 1.20 -0.55 11.02
C PHE A 35 1.09 -0.16 9.54
N PRO A 36 1.72 0.94 9.06
CA PRO A 36 1.72 1.29 7.64
C PRO A 36 2.39 0.22 6.75
N LEU A 37 3.38 -0.51 7.29
CA LEU A 37 4.01 -1.62 6.57
C LEU A 37 3.04 -2.80 6.43
N LEU A 38 2.35 -3.16 7.51
CA LEU A 38 1.38 -4.26 7.51
C LEU A 38 0.23 -3.99 6.55
N THR A 39 -0.36 -2.79 6.58
CA THR A 39 -1.46 -2.43 5.67
C THR A 39 -1.00 -2.48 4.22
N THR A 40 0.19 -1.96 3.93
CA THR A 40 0.73 -1.94 2.57
C THR A 40 1.05 -3.35 2.07
N ALA A 41 1.63 -4.21 2.92
CA ALA A 41 1.91 -5.60 2.58
C ALA A 41 0.64 -6.39 2.26
N VAL A 42 -0.41 -6.24 3.07
CA VAL A 42 -1.71 -6.88 2.82
C VAL A 42 -2.30 -6.41 1.49
N LEU A 43 -2.30 -5.10 1.24
CA LEU A 43 -2.82 -4.55 -0.02
C LEU A 43 -2.03 -5.04 -1.23
N PHE A 44 -0.70 -5.09 -1.12
CA PHE A 44 0.16 -5.65 -2.17
C PHE A 44 -0.16 -7.12 -2.47
N ILE A 45 -0.28 -7.96 -1.44
CA ILE A 45 -0.66 -9.37 -1.59
C ILE A 45 -2.02 -9.48 -2.26
N LEU A 46 -3.01 -8.67 -1.85
CA LEU A 46 -4.33 -8.65 -2.46
C LEU A 46 -4.28 -8.23 -3.94
N SER A 47 -3.39 -7.29 -4.32
CA SER A 47 -3.17 -6.90 -5.72
C SER A 47 -2.60 -8.05 -6.56
N VAL A 48 -1.67 -8.81 -6.01
CA VAL A 48 -1.06 -9.98 -6.67
C VAL A 48 -2.07 -11.13 -6.79
N VAL A 49 -2.78 -11.45 -5.71
CA VAL A 49 -3.85 -12.48 -5.73
C VAL A 49 -4.93 -12.09 -6.74
N SER A 50 -5.39 -10.85 -6.71
CA SER A 50 -6.34 -10.32 -7.70
C SER A 50 -5.82 -10.41 -9.14
N PHE A 51 -4.50 -10.32 -9.35
CA PHE A 51 -3.89 -10.47 -10.66
C PHE A 51 -3.91 -11.92 -11.14
N ILE A 52 -3.56 -12.87 -10.26
CA ILE A 52 -3.49 -14.30 -10.56
C ILE A 52 -4.88 -14.87 -10.87
N PHE A 53 -5.88 -14.55 -10.05
CA PHE A 53 -7.23 -15.09 -10.16
C PHE A 53 -8.14 -14.30 -11.11
N ASP A 54 -7.57 -13.51 -12.03
CA ASP A 54 -8.38 -12.74 -12.98
C ASP A 54 -8.87 -13.59 -14.13
N GLU A 55 -10.13 -14.02 -14.06
CA GLU A 55 -10.82 -14.77 -15.12
C GLU A 55 -11.28 -13.89 -16.30
N ASN A 56 -11.23 -12.56 -16.18
CA ASN A 56 -11.95 -11.66 -17.08
C ASN A 56 -11.09 -10.54 -17.69
N GLY A 57 -10.35 -10.87 -18.76
CA GLY A 57 -9.86 -9.90 -19.76
C GLY A 57 -8.72 -8.96 -19.33
N THR A 58 -8.11 -8.30 -20.32
CA THR A 58 -6.91 -7.47 -20.15
C THR A 58 -7.11 -6.23 -19.28
N SER A 59 -8.28 -5.58 -19.33
CA SER A 59 -8.54 -4.33 -18.59
C SER A 59 -8.57 -4.50 -17.07
N LYS A 60 -9.07 -5.65 -16.58
CA LYS A 60 -9.09 -5.98 -15.15
C LYS A 60 -7.69 -6.37 -14.64
N ARG A 61 -6.85 -6.95 -15.51
CA ARG A 61 -5.44 -7.21 -15.20
C ARG A 61 -4.68 -5.91 -15.00
N THR A 62 -4.85 -4.94 -15.90
CA THR A 62 -4.20 -3.62 -15.80
C THR A 62 -4.49 -2.92 -14.47
N LEU A 63 -5.73 -2.99 -13.97
CA LEU A 63 -6.10 -2.41 -12.67
C LEU A 63 -5.38 -3.09 -11.50
N SER A 64 -5.20 -4.42 -11.56
CA SER A 64 -4.49 -5.19 -10.54
C SER A 64 -3.00 -4.87 -10.55
N THR A 65 -2.40 -4.81 -11.74
CA THR A 65 -1.00 -4.43 -11.91
C THR A 65 -0.75 -3.02 -11.40
N LEU A 66 -1.63 -2.08 -11.73
CA LEU A 66 -1.53 -0.69 -11.25
C LEU A 66 -1.63 -0.62 -9.73
N SER A 67 -2.56 -1.35 -9.12
CA SER A 67 -2.68 -1.43 -7.67
C SER A 67 -1.42 -2.03 -7.02
N ALA A 68 -0.82 -3.07 -7.61
CA ALA A 68 0.43 -3.63 -7.13
C ALA A 68 1.58 -2.60 -7.19
N ILE A 69 1.71 -1.88 -8.31
CA ILE A 69 2.72 -0.81 -8.48
C ILE A 69 2.55 0.28 -7.42
N ILE A 70 1.31 0.73 -7.19
CA ILE A 70 1.01 1.75 -6.18
C ILE A 70 1.41 1.29 -4.79
N ASN A 71 1.21 0.01 -4.45
CA ASN A 71 1.58 -0.53 -3.15
C ASN A 71 3.09 -0.84 -3.00
N ILE A 72 3.87 -0.89 -4.09
CA ILE A 72 5.35 -1.00 -4.00
C ILE A 72 5.96 0.28 -3.42
N LEU A 73 5.46 1.45 -3.82
CA LEU A 73 6.04 2.73 -3.40
C LEU A 73 6.02 2.92 -1.86
N PRO A 74 4.91 2.70 -1.14
CA PRO A 74 4.91 2.79 0.32
C PRO A 74 5.74 1.67 0.99
N ILE A 75 5.89 0.48 0.38
CA ILE A 75 6.83 -0.53 0.88
C ILE A 75 8.26 0.00 0.84
N LEU A 76 8.67 0.62 -0.26
CA LEU A 76 10.01 1.20 -0.40
C LEU A 76 10.25 2.37 0.55
N LEU A 77 9.21 3.15 0.87
CA LEU A 77 9.30 4.28 1.79
C LEU A 77 9.38 3.84 3.26
N VAL A 78 8.62 2.82 3.65
CA VAL A 78 8.50 2.39 5.05
C VAL A 78 9.53 1.30 5.41
N SER A 79 9.92 0.43 4.47
CA SER A 79 10.86 -0.67 4.74
C SER A 79 12.23 -0.23 5.30
N PRO A 80 12.86 0.88 4.85
CA PRO A 80 14.13 1.33 5.41
C PRO A 80 14.05 1.67 6.89
N MET A 81 12.89 2.16 7.37
CA MET A 81 12.70 2.50 8.78
C MET A 81 12.94 1.29 9.71
N PHE A 82 12.76 0.06 9.21
CA PHE A 82 13.03 -1.16 9.96
C PHE A 82 14.46 -1.67 9.87
N ILE A 83 15.22 -1.27 8.85
CA ILE A 83 16.63 -1.67 8.69
C ILE A 83 17.52 -0.91 9.68
N PHE A 84 17.07 0.28 10.11
CA PHE A 84 17.79 1.15 11.04
C PHE A 84 17.30 1.04 12.50
N LEU A 85 16.41 0.09 12.80
CA LEU A 85 15.93 -0.22 14.16
C LEU A 85 16.82 -1.28 14.83
#